data_AF-A0AAE3AIB7-F1
#
_entry.id   AF-A0AAE3AIB7-F1
#
_cell.length_a   1.000
_cell.length_b   1.000
_cell.length_c   1.000
_cell.angle_alpha   90.00
_cell.angle_beta   90.00
_cell.angle_gamma   90.00
#
_symmetry.space_group_name_H-M   'P 1'
#
loop_
_entity.id
_entity.type
_entity.pdbx_description
1 polymer ?
#
loop_
_entity_poly.entity_id
_entity_poly.type
_entity_poly.pdbx_seq_one_letter_code
_entity_poly.pdbx_strand_id
1 'polypeptide(L)'
;MSKNLADNIVALRKKHGLSQEQVAEKIGVTRQAVSNWECRIATPDVETLDLIAKLFDTDLTALVNGESTAAEKPKDKMTFSKNEYLICPCKVSSIPYWKSRSITVPDGMCIVHKDNFNKTEYQHYIDEPYFRLIHSLQDLSIQVLPQGYLLYNATLKDFAEHINSCYSGICVTEADLRDYTARPVYDSSLWLAIKNNQTDEVVATGIAELDKEVGEGVLEWIQVSEQYRGYGLGKYVVLELLWRMKENATFATVSGQCNNPTNPEALYRKCGFTGSDVWHVLRKR
;
A
#
# COMPACT_ATOMS: atom_id res chain seq x y z
N MET A 1 -12.08 17.66 -7.85
CA MET A 1 -12.32 18.13 -6.47
C MET A 1 -10.98 18.13 -5.76
N SER A 2 -10.68 19.18 -5.00
CA SER A 2 -9.34 19.58 -4.55
C SER A 2 -8.67 18.54 -3.66
N LYS A 3 -7.39 18.26 -3.92
CA LYS A 3 -6.52 17.50 -3.01
C LYS A 3 -6.45 18.24 -1.67
N ASN A 4 -6.65 17.50 -0.57
CA ASN A 4 -6.87 18.02 0.77
C ASN A 4 -5.52 18.41 1.42
N LEU A 5 -5.48 19.53 2.16
CA LEU A 5 -4.32 20.05 2.91
C LEU A 5 -3.50 18.97 3.64
N ALA A 6 -4.17 18.01 4.28
CA ALA A 6 -3.51 16.90 4.97
C ALA A 6 -2.60 16.06 4.04
N ASP A 7 -3.08 15.77 2.82
CA ASP A 7 -2.33 15.00 1.82
C ASP A 7 -1.12 15.79 1.32
N ASN A 8 -1.26 17.11 1.19
CA ASN A 8 -0.17 18.00 0.79
C ASN A 8 0.90 18.07 1.88
N ILE A 9 0.52 18.15 3.16
CA ILE A 9 1.47 18.10 4.29
C ILE A 9 2.24 16.78 4.27
N VAL A 10 1.56 15.64 4.11
CA VAL A 10 2.21 14.32 4.01
C VAL A 10 3.16 14.26 2.82
N ALA A 11 2.72 14.73 1.64
CA ALA A 11 3.49 14.69 0.42
C ALA A 11 4.76 15.56 0.52
N LEU A 12 4.62 16.80 1.02
CA LEU A 12 5.74 17.72 1.21
C LEU A 12 6.71 17.21 2.27
N ARG A 13 6.21 16.67 3.40
CA ARG A 13 7.06 16.06 4.42
C ARG A 13 7.90 14.93 3.84
N LYS A 14 7.27 14.02 3.08
CA LYS A 14 7.97 12.91 2.42
C LYS A 14 8.93 13.38 1.34
N LYS A 15 8.58 14.42 0.56
CA LYS A 15 9.46 15.06 -0.43
C LYS A 15 10.74 15.61 0.21
N HIS A 16 10.65 16.12 1.44
CA HIS A 16 11.78 16.63 2.21
C HIS A 16 12.48 15.57 3.07
N GLY A 17 12.07 14.30 3.00
CA GLY A 17 12.68 13.22 3.78
C GLY A 17 12.53 13.34 5.30
N LEU A 18 11.56 14.12 5.78
CA LEU A 18 11.39 14.39 7.21
C LEU A 18 10.43 13.40 7.89
N SER A 19 10.74 13.01 9.12
CA SER A 19 9.79 12.34 10.01
C SER A 19 8.78 13.34 10.58
N GLN A 20 7.65 12.84 11.09
CA GLN A 20 6.67 13.70 11.78
C GLN A 20 7.29 14.40 13.00
N GLU A 21 8.20 13.71 13.71
CA GLU A 21 8.96 14.28 14.83
C GLU A 21 9.85 15.42 14.36
N GLN A 22 10.57 15.24 13.25
CA GLN A 22 11.45 16.27 12.72
C GLN A 22 10.70 17.49 12.18
N VAL A 23 9.50 17.30 11.59
CA VAL A 23 8.63 18.43 11.22
C VAL A 23 8.19 19.17 12.47
N ALA A 24 7.73 18.43 13.49
CA ALA A 24 7.25 18.98 14.74
C ALA A 24 8.32 19.82 15.46
N GLU A 25 9.53 19.28 15.58
CA GLU A 25 10.69 19.98 16.15
C GLU A 25 11.02 21.27 15.38
N LYS A 26 10.98 21.22 14.04
CA LYS A 26 11.37 22.36 13.19
C LYS A 26 10.36 23.52 13.23
N ILE A 27 9.07 23.26 13.45
CA ILE A 27 8.03 24.30 13.52
C ILE A 27 7.50 24.53 14.94
N GLY A 28 8.10 23.91 15.96
CA GLY A 28 7.80 24.16 17.37
C GLY A 28 6.45 23.61 17.85
N VAL A 29 6.01 22.47 17.32
CA VAL A 29 4.77 21.78 17.73
C VAL A 29 5.06 20.37 18.25
N THR A 30 4.05 19.66 18.72
CA THR A 30 4.21 18.25 19.11
C THR A 30 4.13 17.34 17.89
N ARG A 31 4.84 16.20 17.92
CA ARG A 31 4.68 15.13 16.91
C ARG A 31 3.21 14.73 16.73
N GLN A 32 2.44 14.68 17.83
CA GLN A 32 1.03 14.35 17.80
C GLN A 32 0.20 15.37 17.00
N ALA A 33 0.55 16.67 17.05
CA ALA A 33 -0.13 17.68 16.25
C ALA A 33 0.10 17.45 14.75
N VAL A 34 1.34 17.20 14.34
CA VAL A 34 1.68 16.86 12.94
C VAL A 34 0.94 15.60 12.49
N SER A 35 0.94 14.56 13.32
CA SER A 35 0.18 13.33 13.04
C SER A 35 -1.31 13.61 12.89
N ASN A 36 -1.91 14.42 13.76
CA ASN A 36 -3.33 14.76 13.67
C ASN A 36 -3.67 15.52 12.39
N TRP A 37 -2.79 16.39 11.90
CA TRP A 37 -3.00 17.10 10.63
C TRP A 37 -2.92 16.16 9.44
N GLU A 38 -1.89 15.31 9.40
CA GLU A 38 -1.71 14.32 8.33
C GLU A 38 -2.83 13.29 8.29
N CYS A 39 -3.41 12.98 9.44
CA CYS A 39 -4.53 12.05 9.59
C CYS A 39 -5.90 12.73 9.49
N ARG A 40 -5.98 14.02 9.15
CA ARG A 40 -7.23 14.82 9.06
C ARG A 40 -8.05 14.85 10.37
N ILE A 41 -7.42 14.58 11.51
CA ILE A 41 -8.02 14.62 12.84
C ILE A 41 -8.16 16.08 13.31
N ALA A 42 -7.22 16.93 12.91
CA ALA A 42 -7.24 18.37 13.18
C ALA A 42 -6.66 19.14 11.99
N THR A 43 -6.85 20.46 11.97
CA THR A 43 -6.22 21.35 10.98
C THR A 43 -5.24 22.29 11.70
N PRO A 44 -4.07 22.57 11.12
CA PRO A 44 -3.18 23.60 11.65
C PRO A 44 -3.86 24.97 11.57
N ASP A 45 -3.57 25.85 12.53
CA ASP A 45 -4.00 27.25 12.46
C ASP A 45 -3.19 28.03 11.40
N VAL A 46 -3.59 29.27 11.15
CA VAL A 46 -3.00 30.12 10.11
C VAL A 46 -1.51 30.39 10.34
N GLU A 47 -1.10 30.59 11.60
CA GLU A 47 0.30 30.83 11.96
C GLU A 47 1.15 29.57 11.70
N THR A 48 0.61 28.40 12.06
CA THR A 48 1.24 27.11 11.85
C THR A 48 1.30 26.75 10.36
N LEU A 49 0.27 27.08 9.58
CA LEU A 49 0.29 26.91 8.12
C LEU A 49 1.41 27.72 7.46
N ASP A 50 1.66 28.95 7.92
CA ASP A 50 2.76 29.77 7.43
C ASP A 50 4.13 29.16 7.78
N LEU A 51 4.27 28.58 8.98
CA LEU A 51 5.47 27.85 9.38
C LEU A 51 5.69 26.57 8.54
N ILE A 52 4.63 25.83 8.24
CA ILE A 52 4.68 24.64 7.37
C ILE A 52 5.09 25.04 5.95
N ALA A 53 4.50 26.12 5.42
CA ALA A 53 4.81 26.64 4.09
C ALA A 53 6.30 27.04 3.98
N LYS A 54 6.81 27.77 4.99
CA LYS A 54 8.23 28.13 5.10
C LYS A 54 9.14 26.91 5.24
N LEU A 55 8.77 25.92 6.05
CA LEU A 55 9.55 24.71 6.24
C LEU A 55 9.75 23.94 4.93
N PHE A 56 8.72 23.89 4.10
CA PHE A 56 8.71 23.13 2.84
C PHE A 56 9.01 23.97 1.60
N ASP A 57 9.42 25.23 1.77
CA ASP A 57 9.72 26.18 0.69
C ASP A 57 8.59 26.23 -0.37
N THR A 58 7.35 26.41 0.10
CA THR A 58 6.15 26.51 -0.74
C THR A 58 5.29 27.70 -0.32
N ASP A 59 4.38 28.15 -1.18
CA ASP A 59 3.42 29.20 -0.81
C ASP A 59 2.16 28.61 -0.16
N LEU A 60 1.48 29.42 0.65
CA LEU A 60 0.31 28.98 1.43
C LEU A 60 -0.86 28.54 0.52
N THR A 61 -0.95 29.09 -0.70
CA THR A 61 -2.00 28.72 -1.65
C THR A 61 -1.72 27.35 -2.24
N ALA A 62 -0.46 27.04 -2.58
CA ALA A 62 0.00 25.74 -3.05
C ALA A 62 -0.07 24.68 -1.94
N LEU A 63 0.23 25.05 -0.69
CA LEU A 63 0.08 24.17 0.47
C LEU A 63 -1.37 23.75 0.67
N VAL A 64 -2.32 24.69 0.57
CA VAL A 64 -3.75 24.45 0.84
C VAL A 64 -4.46 23.81 -0.37
N ASN A 65 -4.17 24.27 -1.59
CA ASN A 65 -4.91 23.88 -2.80
C ASN A 65 -4.17 22.86 -3.68
N GLY A 66 -2.88 22.60 -3.41
CA GLY A 66 -1.96 21.89 -4.31
C GLY A 66 -1.34 22.82 -5.35
N GLU A 67 -0.09 22.55 -5.75
CA GLU A 67 0.57 23.29 -6.84
C GLU A 67 -0.27 23.23 -8.12
N SER A 68 -0.63 24.39 -8.68
CA SER A 68 -1.18 24.50 -10.04
C SER A 68 -0.02 24.48 -11.03
N THR A 69 0.30 23.32 -11.58
CA THR A 69 1.34 23.20 -12.59
C THR A 69 0.81 23.65 -13.96
N ALA A 70 1.26 24.82 -14.41
CA ALA A 70 1.22 25.18 -15.82
C ALA A 70 2.11 24.20 -16.61
N ALA A 71 1.50 23.50 -17.56
CA ALA A 71 2.09 22.76 -18.67
C ALA A 71 3.51 22.17 -18.45
N GLU A 72 3.61 21.14 -17.61
CA GLU A 72 4.74 20.21 -17.70
C GLU A 72 4.49 19.19 -18.83
N LYS A 73 5.52 18.94 -19.65
CA LYS A 73 5.52 17.90 -20.68
C LYS A 73 5.17 16.53 -20.07
N PRO A 74 4.51 15.61 -20.81
CA PRO A 74 4.06 14.34 -20.23
C PRO A 74 5.27 13.57 -19.68
N LYS A 75 5.35 13.42 -18.36
CA LYS A 75 6.30 12.55 -17.67
C LYS A 75 5.87 11.10 -17.97
N ASP A 76 6.80 10.27 -18.45
CA ASP A 76 6.51 8.93 -18.98
C ASP A 76 5.68 8.11 -17.99
N LYS A 77 4.44 7.80 -18.38
CA LYS A 77 3.68 6.71 -17.75
C LYS A 77 4.50 5.42 -17.90
N MET A 78 4.30 4.44 -17.03
CA MET A 78 4.84 3.10 -17.31
C MET A 78 4.34 2.63 -18.68
N THR A 79 5.25 2.55 -19.67
CA THR A 79 4.91 2.21 -21.05
C THR A 79 5.20 0.73 -21.29
N PHE A 80 4.17 -0.09 -21.16
CA PHE A 80 4.13 -1.45 -21.68
C PHE A 80 2.71 -1.74 -22.17
N SER A 81 2.61 -2.66 -23.13
CA SER A 81 1.34 -3.19 -23.62
C SER A 81 0.76 -4.21 -22.64
N LYS A 82 -0.55 -4.43 -22.75
CA LYS A 82 -1.26 -5.50 -22.04
C LYS A 82 -0.63 -6.87 -22.29
N ASN A 83 -0.23 -7.16 -23.53
CA ASN A 83 0.36 -8.44 -23.90
C ASN A 83 1.73 -8.64 -23.25
N GLU A 84 2.57 -7.61 -23.22
CA GLU A 84 3.85 -7.66 -22.51
C GLU A 84 3.64 -7.93 -21.02
N TYR A 85 2.69 -7.22 -20.39
CA TYR A 85 2.35 -7.46 -18.98
C TYR A 85 1.95 -8.90 -18.72
N LEU A 86 1.04 -9.47 -19.52
CA LEU A 86 0.54 -10.84 -19.34
C LEU A 86 1.61 -11.92 -19.51
N ILE A 87 2.68 -11.66 -20.27
CA ILE A 87 3.78 -12.62 -20.43
C ILE A 87 4.57 -12.78 -19.12
N CYS A 88 4.93 -11.68 -18.47
CA CYS A 88 5.68 -11.68 -17.21
C CYS A 88 5.27 -10.51 -16.28
N PRO A 89 4.11 -10.59 -15.60
CA PRO A 89 3.55 -9.47 -14.83
C PRO A 89 4.53 -8.89 -13.81
N CYS A 90 5.22 -9.75 -13.07
CA CYS A 90 6.13 -9.36 -12.00
C CYS A 90 7.43 -8.72 -12.51
N LYS A 91 7.85 -9.03 -13.73
CA LYS A 91 9.07 -8.49 -14.36
C LYS A 91 8.80 -7.20 -15.13
N VAL A 92 7.62 -7.07 -15.72
CA VAL A 92 7.25 -5.92 -16.56
C VAL A 92 6.83 -4.71 -15.71
N SER A 93 6.19 -4.92 -14.56
CA SER A 93 5.82 -3.83 -13.67
C SER A 93 6.04 -4.17 -12.20
N SER A 94 6.39 -3.15 -11.43
CA SER A 94 6.47 -3.21 -9.97
C SER A 94 5.10 -3.23 -9.29
N ILE A 95 4.03 -2.92 -10.03
CA ILE A 95 2.67 -2.74 -9.53
C ILE A 95 1.65 -3.44 -10.44
N PRO A 96 0.43 -3.71 -9.94
CA PRO A 96 -0.65 -4.29 -10.75
C PRO A 96 -0.94 -3.52 -12.03
N TYR A 97 -1.47 -4.23 -13.04
CA TYR A 97 -1.73 -3.65 -14.35
C TYR A 97 -2.64 -2.43 -14.25
N TRP A 98 -3.79 -2.54 -13.61
CA TRP A 98 -4.72 -1.41 -13.44
C TRP A 98 -4.05 -0.17 -12.81
N LYS A 99 -3.16 -0.35 -11.83
CA LYS A 99 -2.45 0.75 -11.15
C LYS A 99 -1.45 1.44 -12.09
N SER A 100 -0.76 0.66 -12.94
CA SER A 100 0.23 1.16 -13.88
C SER A 100 -0.36 2.12 -14.93
N ARG A 101 -1.67 2.05 -15.21
CA ARG A 101 -2.35 2.89 -16.21
C ARG A 101 -2.47 4.36 -15.81
N SER A 102 -2.49 4.62 -14.51
CA SER A 102 -2.75 5.95 -13.94
C SER A 102 -1.65 6.48 -13.03
N ILE A 103 -0.75 5.62 -12.54
CA ILE A 103 0.32 6.04 -11.65
C ILE A 103 1.44 6.73 -12.43
N THR A 104 1.86 7.87 -11.89
CA THR A 104 3.07 8.58 -12.28
C THR A 104 4.05 8.46 -11.14
N VAL A 105 5.31 8.16 -11.46
CA VAL A 105 6.37 8.12 -10.45
C VAL A 105 6.68 9.57 -10.02
N PRO A 106 6.67 9.89 -8.72
CA PRO A 106 6.99 11.24 -8.25
C PRO A 106 8.41 11.68 -8.58
N ASP A 107 8.63 12.98 -8.68
CA ASP A 107 9.98 13.53 -8.86
C ASP A 107 10.90 13.14 -7.69
N GLY A 108 12.15 12.78 -8.00
CA GLY A 108 13.12 12.33 -7.01
C GLY A 108 12.95 10.87 -6.58
N MET A 109 12.00 10.13 -7.16
CA MET A 109 11.86 8.69 -7.02
C MET A 109 12.16 8.00 -8.34
N CYS A 110 12.85 6.86 -8.29
CA CYS A 110 12.94 5.92 -9.41
C CYS A 110 12.55 4.52 -8.96
N ILE A 111 12.03 3.73 -9.89
CA ILE A 111 11.63 2.35 -9.67
C ILE A 111 12.36 1.50 -10.71
N VAL A 112 13.29 0.66 -10.25
CA VAL A 112 14.21 -0.06 -11.13
C VAL A 112 14.13 -1.55 -10.85
N HIS A 113 13.88 -2.35 -11.89
CA HIS A 113 13.90 -3.80 -11.76
C HIS A 113 15.33 -4.30 -11.48
N LYS A 114 15.48 -5.38 -10.69
CA LYS A 114 16.77 -5.96 -10.31
C LYS A 114 17.74 -6.19 -11.49
N ASP A 115 17.21 -6.57 -12.66
CA ASP A 115 18.03 -6.84 -13.86
C ASP A 115 18.74 -5.58 -14.37
N ASN A 116 18.20 -4.41 -14.06
CA ASN A 116 18.71 -3.10 -14.47
C ASN A 116 19.31 -2.31 -13.30
N PHE A 117 19.31 -2.86 -12.09
CA PHE A 117 19.78 -2.17 -10.90
C PHE A 117 21.31 -2.20 -10.80
N ASN A 118 21.92 -1.03 -10.68
CA ASN A 118 23.36 -0.88 -10.45
C ASN A 118 23.61 -0.09 -9.16
N LYS A 119 24.18 -0.75 -8.16
CA LYS A 119 24.45 -0.14 -6.84
C LYS A 119 25.36 1.09 -6.90
N THR A 120 26.31 1.14 -7.83
CA THR A 120 27.24 2.28 -7.99
C THR A 120 26.52 3.50 -8.55
N GLU A 121 25.62 3.31 -9.51
CA GLU A 121 24.81 4.39 -10.10
C GLU A 121 23.87 5.02 -9.07
N TYR A 122 23.28 4.21 -8.20
CA TYR A 122 22.29 4.65 -7.21
C TYR A 122 22.85 4.84 -5.79
N GLN A 123 24.17 4.96 -5.62
CA GLN A 123 24.82 5.07 -4.31
C GLN A 123 24.34 6.24 -3.43
N HIS A 124 23.78 7.28 -4.05
CA HIS A 124 23.25 8.47 -3.38
C HIS A 124 21.74 8.40 -3.09
N TYR A 125 21.08 7.31 -3.48
CA TYR A 125 19.66 7.08 -3.20
C TYR A 125 19.50 6.27 -1.91
N ILE A 126 18.33 6.39 -1.30
CA ILE A 126 17.80 5.43 -0.32
C ILE A 126 17.14 4.32 -1.13
N ASP A 127 17.57 3.08 -0.92
CA ASP A 127 17.08 1.89 -1.63
C ASP A 127 16.13 1.09 -0.74
N GLU A 128 14.88 0.95 -1.19
CA GLU A 128 13.85 0.13 -0.58
C GLU A 128 13.47 -0.99 -1.57
N PRO A 129 14.05 -2.20 -1.47
CA PRO A 129 13.72 -3.30 -2.36
C PRO A 129 12.37 -3.96 -2.01
N TYR A 130 11.58 -4.27 -3.03
CA TYR A 130 10.30 -4.96 -2.93
C TYR A 130 10.28 -6.20 -3.83
N PHE A 131 9.90 -7.35 -3.27
CA PHE A 131 9.63 -8.53 -4.07
C PHE A 131 8.27 -8.38 -4.76
N ARG A 132 8.11 -9.03 -5.91
CA ARG A 132 6.83 -9.20 -6.58
C ARG A 132 6.66 -10.66 -7.00
N LEU A 133 5.64 -11.30 -6.47
CA LEU A 133 5.38 -12.73 -6.67
C LEU A 133 4.08 -12.96 -7.43
N ILE A 134 3.98 -14.13 -8.05
CA ILE A 134 2.80 -14.58 -8.81
C ILE A 134 2.31 -15.94 -8.34
N HIS A 135 1.00 -16.13 -8.35
CA HIS A 135 0.31 -17.40 -8.10
C HIS A 135 -0.55 -17.74 -9.32
N SER A 136 -0.50 -18.99 -9.80
CA SER A 136 -1.25 -19.44 -11.00
C SER A 136 -2.74 -19.69 -10.75
N LEU A 137 -3.16 -19.64 -9.49
CA LEU A 137 -4.49 -20.02 -9.00
C LEU A 137 -4.87 -21.50 -9.24
N GLN A 138 -3.88 -22.32 -9.62
CA GLN A 138 -4.01 -23.77 -9.72
C GLN A 138 -3.73 -24.43 -8.37
N ASP A 139 -4.15 -25.68 -8.23
CA ASP A 139 -3.91 -26.54 -7.06
C ASP A 139 -4.39 -25.96 -5.72
N LEU A 140 -5.40 -25.08 -5.76
CA LEU A 140 -6.05 -24.54 -4.58
C LEU A 140 -6.98 -25.59 -3.96
N SER A 141 -6.99 -25.65 -2.63
CA SER A 141 -7.92 -26.46 -1.85
C SER A 141 -8.88 -25.58 -1.04
N ILE A 142 -10.00 -26.16 -0.63
CA ILE A 142 -10.92 -25.49 0.30
C ILE A 142 -10.18 -25.23 1.61
N GLN A 143 -10.27 -24.00 2.11
CA GLN A 143 -9.61 -23.60 3.35
C GLN A 143 -10.51 -23.86 4.56
N VAL A 144 -9.92 -24.42 5.60
CA VAL A 144 -10.57 -24.58 6.91
C VAL A 144 -9.97 -23.55 7.86
N LEU A 145 -10.83 -22.70 8.41
CA LEU A 145 -10.41 -21.69 9.38
C LEU A 145 -9.94 -22.39 10.67
N PRO A 146 -8.83 -21.96 11.30
CA PRO A 146 -8.39 -22.53 12.57
C PRO A 146 -9.49 -22.44 13.65
N GLN A 147 -9.51 -23.42 14.57
CA GLN A 147 -10.46 -23.44 15.68
C GLN A 147 -10.29 -22.20 16.58
N GLY A 148 -11.39 -21.67 17.10
CA GLY A 148 -11.36 -20.46 17.95
C GLY A 148 -11.57 -19.16 17.18
N TYR A 149 -11.78 -19.25 15.87
CA TYR A 149 -11.96 -18.09 15.00
C TYR A 149 -13.21 -18.23 14.13
N LEU A 150 -13.73 -17.10 13.66
CA LEU A 150 -14.87 -17.04 12.76
C LEU A 150 -14.70 -15.95 11.71
N LEU A 151 -15.29 -16.16 10.53
CA LEU A 151 -15.42 -15.11 9.52
C LEU A 151 -16.41 -14.05 10.01
N TYR A 152 -16.02 -12.79 9.86
CA TYR A 152 -16.76 -11.64 10.33
C TYR A 152 -17.06 -10.70 9.15
N ASN A 153 -18.30 -10.20 9.08
CA ASN A 153 -18.69 -9.18 8.12
C ASN A 153 -18.28 -7.80 8.65
N ALA A 154 -17.03 -7.44 8.43
CA ALA A 154 -16.43 -6.21 8.93
C ALA A 154 -16.94 -4.95 8.22
N THR A 155 -17.09 -3.88 8.98
CA THR A 155 -17.31 -2.52 8.49
C THR A 155 -15.99 -1.91 7.98
N LEU A 156 -16.06 -0.82 7.22
CA LEU A 156 -14.85 -0.06 6.83
C LEU A 156 -14.07 0.43 8.05
N LYS A 157 -14.78 0.78 9.13
CA LYS A 157 -14.18 1.15 10.41
C LYS A 157 -13.34 0.02 10.98
N ASP A 158 -13.90 -1.19 11.04
CA ASP A 158 -13.18 -2.38 11.55
C ASP A 158 -11.90 -2.65 10.75
N PHE A 159 -11.94 -2.53 9.42
CA PHE A 159 -10.74 -2.67 8.57
C PHE A 159 -9.72 -1.58 8.86
N ALA A 160 -10.14 -0.32 8.94
CA ALA A 160 -9.24 0.80 9.21
C ALA A 160 -8.57 0.65 10.59
N GLU A 161 -9.36 0.37 11.64
CA GLU A 161 -8.85 0.15 13.00
C GLU A 161 -7.86 -1.02 13.06
N HIS A 162 -8.20 -2.17 12.47
CA HIS A 162 -7.32 -3.33 12.49
C HIS A 162 -6.03 -3.12 11.67
N ILE A 163 -6.12 -2.50 10.46
CA ILE A 163 -4.92 -2.14 9.68
C ILE A 163 -4.02 -1.23 10.50
N ASN A 164 -4.55 -0.15 11.08
CA ASN A 164 -3.74 0.79 11.85
C ASN A 164 -3.13 0.15 13.11
N SER A 165 -3.79 -0.85 13.70
CA SER A 165 -3.20 -1.60 14.83
C SER A 165 -1.97 -2.42 14.44
N CYS A 166 -1.86 -2.82 13.17
CA CYS A 166 -0.79 -3.67 12.65
C CYS A 166 0.44 -2.91 12.16
N TYR A 167 0.38 -1.58 12.01
CA TYR A 167 1.45 -0.76 11.45
C TYR A 167 1.67 0.53 12.25
N SER A 168 2.90 0.78 12.68
CA SER A 168 3.26 1.95 13.50
C SER A 168 3.44 3.28 12.74
N GLY A 169 3.38 3.25 11.40
CA GLY A 169 3.64 4.41 10.53
C GLY A 169 2.65 4.57 9.38
N ILE A 170 1.53 3.83 9.41
CA ILE A 170 0.45 3.91 8.44
C ILE A 170 -0.78 4.45 9.17
N CYS A 171 -1.51 5.35 8.51
CA CYS A 171 -2.85 5.74 8.93
C CYS A 171 -3.78 5.55 7.73
N VAL A 172 -4.63 4.54 7.80
CA VAL A 172 -5.74 4.29 6.87
C VAL A 172 -7.02 4.76 7.54
N THR A 173 -7.76 5.64 6.90
CA THR A 173 -9.07 6.10 7.38
C THR A 173 -10.21 5.37 6.69
N GLU A 174 -11.42 5.45 7.27
CA GLU A 174 -12.64 4.96 6.60
C GLU A 174 -12.89 5.66 5.26
N ALA A 175 -12.47 6.92 5.12
CA ALA A 175 -12.58 7.66 3.87
C ALA A 175 -11.65 7.07 2.80
N ASP A 176 -10.41 6.75 3.16
CA ASP A 176 -9.47 6.13 2.22
C ASP A 176 -9.97 4.76 1.76
N LEU A 177 -10.52 3.95 2.67
CA LEU A 177 -11.12 2.66 2.31
C LEU A 177 -12.40 2.81 1.47
N ARG A 178 -13.20 3.87 1.69
CA ARG A 178 -14.35 4.18 0.83
C ARG A 178 -13.92 4.54 -0.59
N ASP A 179 -12.79 5.22 -0.75
CA ASP A 179 -12.21 5.47 -2.07
C ASP A 179 -11.75 4.16 -2.73
N TYR A 180 -11.30 3.17 -1.94
CA TYR A 180 -10.93 1.86 -2.47
C TYR A 180 -12.15 1.10 -2.98
N THR A 181 -13.28 1.16 -2.27
CA THR A 181 -14.52 0.49 -2.71
C THR A 181 -15.17 1.13 -3.94
N ALA A 182 -14.81 2.37 -4.27
CA ALA A 182 -15.25 3.05 -5.49
C ALA A 182 -14.44 2.65 -6.74
N ARG A 183 -13.35 1.88 -6.59
CA ARG A 183 -12.49 1.49 -7.72
C ARG A 183 -13.14 0.41 -8.59
N PRO A 184 -12.89 0.40 -9.91
CA PRO A 184 -13.40 -0.66 -10.80
C PRO A 184 -12.94 -2.08 -10.45
N VAL A 185 -11.84 -2.19 -9.71
CA VAL A 185 -11.25 -3.47 -9.26
C VAL A 185 -11.77 -3.94 -7.90
N TYR A 186 -12.67 -3.18 -7.28
CA TYR A 186 -13.27 -3.56 -6.01
C TYR A 186 -14.21 -4.76 -6.18
N ASP A 187 -14.08 -5.73 -5.28
CA ASP A 187 -15.02 -6.82 -5.09
C ASP A 187 -15.19 -7.07 -3.59
N SER A 188 -16.42 -6.90 -3.08
CA SER A 188 -16.70 -7.06 -1.65
C SER A 188 -16.42 -8.46 -1.14
N SER A 189 -16.48 -9.49 -2.00
CA SER A 189 -16.17 -10.86 -1.61
C SER A 189 -14.68 -11.07 -1.34
N LEU A 190 -13.81 -10.19 -1.86
CA LEU A 190 -12.37 -10.22 -1.68
C LEU A 190 -11.88 -9.37 -0.49
N TRP A 191 -12.81 -8.94 0.35
CA TRP A 191 -12.54 -8.27 1.62
C TRP A 191 -13.01 -9.20 2.73
N LEU A 192 -12.08 -9.67 3.56
CA LEU A 192 -12.38 -10.65 4.60
C LEU A 192 -11.80 -10.21 5.94
N ALA A 193 -12.55 -10.50 7.00
CA ALA A 193 -12.14 -10.28 8.37
C ALA A 193 -12.39 -11.54 9.20
N ILE A 194 -11.52 -11.76 10.17
CA ILE A 194 -11.57 -12.89 11.08
C ILE A 194 -11.58 -12.34 12.50
N LYS A 195 -12.51 -12.85 13.30
CA LYS A 195 -12.59 -12.56 14.73
C LYS A 195 -12.16 -13.75 15.57
N ASN A 196 -11.64 -13.46 16.75
CA ASN A 196 -11.54 -14.44 17.82
C ASN A 196 -12.93 -14.66 18.44
N ASN A 197 -13.35 -15.91 18.58
CA ASN A 197 -14.72 -16.23 19.03
C ASN A 197 -14.95 -16.04 20.54
N GLN A 198 -13.90 -15.87 21.34
CA GLN A 198 -13.98 -15.63 22.79
C GLN A 198 -13.93 -14.13 23.12
N THR A 199 -13.05 -13.38 22.45
CA THR A 199 -12.84 -11.96 22.74
C THR A 199 -13.66 -11.02 21.87
N ASP A 200 -14.24 -11.53 20.78
CA ASP A 200 -14.92 -10.74 19.72
C ASP A 200 -14.01 -9.72 19.01
N GLU A 201 -12.70 -9.80 19.23
CA GLU A 201 -11.68 -8.95 18.60
C GLU A 201 -11.45 -9.34 17.13
N VAL A 202 -11.29 -8.35 16.25
CA VAL A 202 -10.79 -8.57 14.88
C VAL A 202 -9.30 -8.85 14.94
N VAL A 203 -8.90 -10.05 14.52
CA VAL A 203 -7.52 -10.56 14.69
C VAL A 203 -6.74 -10.69 13.38
N ALA A 204 -7.46 -10.76 12.26
CA ALA A 204 -6.87 -10.82 10.94
C ALA A 204 -7.84 -10.23 9.91
N THR A 205 -7.29 -9.54 8.92
CA THR A 205 -8.06 -9.01 7.78
C THR A 205 -7.26 -9.17 6.50
N GLY A 206 -7.96 -9.38 5.39
CA GLY A 206 -7.42 -9.49 4.05
C GLY A 206 -8.20 -8.60 3.09
N ILE A 207 -7.50 -7.80 2.29
CA ILE A 207 -8.07 -7.07 1.15
C ILE A 207 -7.36 -7.52 -0.12
N ALA A 208 -8.15 -7.93 -1.09
CA ALA A 208 -7.71 -8.12 -2.46
C ALA A 208 -8.58 -7.34 -3.45
N GLU A 209 -8.00 -7.08 -4.62
CA GLU A 209 -8.63 -6.42 -5.76
C GLU A 209 -8.67 -7.40 -6.94
N LEU A 210 -9.60 -7.18 -7.86
CA LEU A 210 -9.78 -8.00 -9.07
C LEU A 210 -9.76 -7.11 -10.31
N ASP A 211 -8.66 -7.16 -11.05
CA ASP A 211 -8.55 -6.54 -12.36
C ASP A 211 -9.11 -7.47 -13.43
N LYS A 212 -10.37 -7.22 -13.82
CA LYS A 212 -11.07 -7.98 -14.86
C LYS A 212 -10.52 -7.73 -16.26
N GLU A 213 -9.73 -6.67 -16.49
CA GLU A 213 -9.16 -6.40 -17.81
C GLU A 213 -8.11 -7.46 -18.17
N VAL A 214 -7.21 -7.77 -17.23
CA VAL A 214 -6.14 -8.76 -17.42
C VAL A 214 -6.39 -10.08 -16.68
N GLY A 215 -7.47 -10.17 -15.91
CA GLY A 215 -7.75 -11.34 -15.08
C GLY A 215 -6.73 -11.49 -13.95
N GLU A 216 -6.30 -10.39 -13.33
CA GLU A 216 -5.33 -10.36 -12.24
C GLU A 216 -6.04 -10.17 -10.90
N GLY A 217 -5.85 -11.13 -9.99
CA GLY A 217 -6.11 -10.91 -8.57
C GLY A 217 -4.93 -10.21 -7.89
N VAL A 218 -5.18 -9.24 -7.03
CA VAL A 218 -4.11 -8.49 -6.35
C VAL A 218 -4.30 -8.57 -4.85
N LEU A 219 -3.35 -9.16 -4.13
CA LEU A 219 -3.35 -9.12 -2.67
C LEU A 219 -2.70 -7.81 -2.18
N GLU A 220 -3.44 -7.01 -1.42
CA GLU A 220 -3.03 -5.65 -1.02
C GLU A 220 -2.77 -5.56 0.50
N TRP A 221 -3.79 -5.81 1.31
CA TRP A 221 -3.71 -5.66 2.77
C TRP A 221 -3.92 -7.00 3.45
N ILE A 222 -2.81 -7.71 3.69
CA ILE A 222 -2.81 -8.98 4.44
C ILE A 222 -2.18 -8.72 5.81
N GLN A 223 -3.01 -8.71 6.85
CA GLN A 223 -2.55 -8.41 8.21
C GLN A 223 -3.14 -9.36 9.24
N VAL A 224 -2.32 -9.65 10.25
CA VAL A 224 -2.66 -10.42 11.45
C VAL A 224 -2.08 -9.65 12.63
N SER A 225 -2.93 -9.36 13.61
CA SER A 225 -2.57 -8.77 14.89
C SER A 225 -1.39 -9.54 15.51
N GLU A 226 -0.43 -8.81 16.08
CA GLU A 226 0.88 -9.36 16.46
C GLU A 226 0.77 -10.58 17.40
N GLN A 227 -0.10 -10.51 18.38
CA GLN A 227 -0.38 -11.56 19.37
C GLN A 227 -1.04 -12.82 18.78
N TYR A 228 -1.59 -12.74 17.55
CA TYR A 228 -2.24 -13.86 16.85
C TYR A 228 -1.42 -14.37 15.66
N ARG A 229 -0.17 -13.92 15.50
CA ARG A 229 0.76 -14.46 14.48
C ARG A 229 1.20 -15.88 14.85
N GLY A 230 1.48 -16.70 13.84
CA GLY A 230 1.88 -18.10 14.04
C GLY A 230 0.72 -19.11 14.18
N TYR A 231 -0.52 -18.65 14.35
CA TYR A 231 -1.71 -19.50 14.48
C TYR A 231 -2.35 -19.92 13.13
N GLY A 232 -1.64 -19.73 12.01
CA GLY A 232 -2.12 -20.09 10.67
C GLY A 232 -3.11 -19.11 10.03
N LEU A 233 -3.52 -18.05 10.74
CA LEU A 233 -4.49 -17.06 10.23
C LEU A 233 -4.04 -16.38 8.94
N GLY A 234 -2.79 -15.94 8.85
CA GLY A 234 -2.27 -15.30 7.64
C GLY A 234 -2.30 -16.23 6.41
N LYS A 235 -2.01 -17.52 6.62
CA LYS A 235 -2.09 -18.53 5.55
C LYS A 235 -3.54 -18.73 5.10
N TYR A 236 -4.47 -18.82 6.06
CA TYR A 236 -5.89 -18.91 5.76
C TYR A 236 -6.37 -17.69 4.97
N VAL A 237 -6.07 -16.46 5.41
CA VAL A 237 -6.47 -15.22 4.71
C VAL A 237 -6.01 -15.25 3.25
N VAL A 238 -4.74 -15.54 3.01
CA VAL A 238 -4.18 -15.58 1.65
C VAL A 238 -4.88 -16.64 0.80
N LEU A 239 -4.94 -17.89 1.27
CA LEU A 239 -5.51 -18.99 0.48
C LEU A 239 -7.01 -18.85 0.28
N GLU A 240 -7.74 -18.30 1.24
CA GLU A 240 -9.17 -18.00 1.12
C GLU A 240 -9.43 -16.92 0.06
N LEU A 241 -8.62 -15.84 0.03
CA LEU A 241 -8.73 -14.83 -1.03
C LEU A 241 -8.45 -15.44 -2.40
N LEU A 242 -7.38 -16.24 -2.55
CA LEU A 242 -7.07 -16.93 -3.80
C LEU A 242 -8.22 -17.85 -4.21
N TRP A 243 -8.82 -18.58 -3.27
CA TRP A 243 -9.96 -19.46 -3.53
C TRP A 243 -11.19 -18.69 -4.02
N ARG A 244 -11.48 -17.52 -3.44
CA ARG A 244 -12.63 -16.68 -3.84
C ARG A 244 -12.48 -16.09 -5.24
N MET A 245 -11.25 -15.77 -5.65
CA MET A 245 -11.00 -15.17 -6.97
C MET A 245 -10.74 -16.19 -8.09
N LYS A 246 -10.54 -17.47 -7.79
CA LYS A 246 -10.05 -18.49 -8.75
C LYS A 246 -10.90 -18.65 -10.02
N GLU A 247 -12.21 -18.37 -9.96
CA GLU A 247 -13.11 -18.46 -11.12
C GLU A 247 -13.15 -17.17 -11.94
N ASN A 248 -12.65 -16.06 -11.38
CA ASN A 248 -12.73 -14.72 -11.97
C ASN A 248 -11.36 -14.10 -12.30
N ALA A 249 -10.28 -14.72 -11.84
CA ALA A 249 -8.89 -14.35 -12.11
C ALA A 249 -8.14 -15.54 -12.72
N THR A 250 -7.14 -15.23 -13.54
CA THR A 250 -6.27 -16.21 -14.20
C THR A 250 -4.93 -16.38 -13.48
N PHE A 251 -4.51 -15.36 -12.74
CA PHE A 251 -3.37 -15.38 -11.84
C PHE A 251 -3.59 -14.37 -10.72
N ALA A 252 -2.78 -14.45 -9.66
CA ALA A 252 -2.74 -13.44 -8.63
C ALA A 252 -1.32 -12.92 -8.40
N THR A 253 -1.17 -11.64 -8.11
CA THR A 253 0.12 -11.05 -7.72
C THR A 253 0.08 -10.49 -6.32
N VAL A 254 1.26 -10.42 -5.71
CA VAL A 254 1.47 -9.77 -4.42
C VAL A 254 2.84 -9.11 -4.41
N SER A 255 2.96 -8.01 -3.68
CA SER A 255 4.24 -7.33 -3.48
C SER A 255 4.47 -7.08 -2.00
N GLY A 256 5.73 -7.04 -1.59
CA GLY A 256 6.09 -6.78 -0.21
C GLY A 256 7.55 -6.34 -0.10
N GLN A 257 7.86 -5.64 0.98
CA GLN A 257 9.22 -5.16 1.22
C GLN A 257 10.15 -6.34 1.51
N CYS A 258 11.27 -6.41 0.82
CA CYS A 258 12.33 -7.37 1.11
C CYS A 258 12.93 -7.11 2.49
N ASN A 259 13.43 -8.16 3.16
CA ASN A 259 14.03 -8.09 4.49
C ASN A 259 13.11 -7.49 5.58
N ASN A 260 11.78 -7.50 5.36
CA ASN A 260 10.83 -7.06 6.37
C ASN A 260 10.93 -7.98 7.61
N PRO A 261 10.97 -7.44 8.85
CA PRO A 261 11.11 -8.23 10.08
C PRO A 261 10.05 -9.32 10.27
N THR A 262 8.85 -9.12 9.71
CA THR A 262 7.74 -10.08 9.80
C THR A 262 7.79 -11.19 8.73
N ASN A 263 8.75 -11.10 7.80
CA ASN A 263 8.99 -12.05 6.70
C ASN A 263 7.71 -12.47 5.94
N PRO A 264 6.96 -11.51 5.34
CA PRO A 264 5.75 -11.80 4.60
C PRO A 264 6.02 -12.65 3.34
N GLU A 265 7.22 -12.59 2.75
CA GLU A 265 7.57 -13.42 1.60
C GLU A 265 7.40 -14.90 1.92
N ALA A 266 7.92 -15.37 3.07
CA ALA A 266 7.81 -16.76 3.48
C ALA A 266 6.35 -17.23 3.63
N LEU A 267 5.44 -16.33 4.05
CA LEU A 267 4.01 -16.62 4.07
C LEU A 267 3.48 -16.88 2.65
N TYR A 268 3.75 -15.97 1.71
CA TYR A 268 3.27 -16.10 0.33
C TYR A 268 3.85 -17.35 -0.35
N ARG A 269 5.14 -17.66 -0.14
CA ARG A 269 5.75 -18.91 -0.65
C ARG A 269 5.03 -20.16 -0.15
N LYS A 270 4.68 -20.20 1.15
CA LYS A 270 3.90 -21.31 1.75
C LYS A 270 2.47 -21.40 1.19
N CYS A 271 1.99 -20.33 0.55
CA CYS A 271 0.69 -20.28 -0.12
C CYS A 271 0.80 -20.52 -1.63
N GLY A 272 1.95 -20.97 -2.15
CA GLY A 272 2.13 -21.33 -3.55
C GLY A 272 2.63 -20.20 -4.47
N PHE A 273 2.94 -19.02 -3.93
CA PHE A 273 3.47 -17.94 -4.76
C PHE A 273 4.91 -18.23 -5.23
N THR A 274 5.16 -18.00 -6.51
CA THR A 274 6.43 -18.23 -7.20
C THR A 274 6.98 -16.94 -7.81
N GLY A 275 8.12 -17.02 -8.50
CA GLY A 275 8.82 -15.86 -9.06
C GLY A 275 9.96 -15.37 -8.17
N SER A 276 10.80 -14.48 -8.68
CA SER A 276 11.96 -13.94 -7.95
C SER A 276 12.22 -12.47 -8.26
N ASP A 277 11.25 -11.79 -8.89
CA ASP A 277 11.41 -10.42 -9.32
C ASP A 277 11.46 -9.48 -8.11
N VAL A 278 12.40 -8.54 -8.19
CA VAL A 278 12.63 -7.53 -7.16
C VAL A 278 12.70 -6.19 -7.86
N TRP A 279 12.00 -5.22 -7.29
CA TRP A 279 11.98 -3.84 -7.74
C TRP A 279 12.57 -2.95 -6.65
N HIS A 280 13.58 -2.18 -7.02
CA HIS A 280 14.22 -1.20 -6.17
C HIS A 280 13.44 0.11 -6.24
N VAL A 281 12.80 0.48 -5.13
CA VAL A 281 12.20 1.80 -4.96
C VAL A 281 13.28 2.71 -4.39
N LEU A 282 13.76 3.61 -5.23
CA LEU A 282 14.90 4.46 -4.96
C LEU A 282 14.41 5.89 -4.75
N ARG A 283 14.78 6.50 -3.63
CA ARG A 283 14.43 7.90 -3.30
C ARG A 283 15.69 8.72 -3.14
N LYS A 284 15.74 9.91 -3.72
CA LYS A 284 16.86 10.85 -3.47
C LYS A 284 16.91 11.17 -1.97
N ARG A 285 18.13 11.24 -1.45
CA ARG A 285 18.42 11.74 -0.11
C ARG A 285 18.16 13.24 -0.01
#